data_AF-A0A517ZR30-F1
#
_entry.id   AF-A0A517ZR30-F1
#
_cell.length_a   1.000
_cell.length_b   1.000
_cell.length_c   1.000
_cell.angle_alpha   90.00
_cell.angle_beta   90.00
_cell.angle_gamma   90.00
#
_symmetry.space_group_name_H-M   'P 1'
#
loop_
_entity.id
_entity.type
_entity.pdbx_description
1 polymer ?
#
loop_
_entity_poly.entity_id
_entity_poly.type
_entity_poly.pdbx_seq_one_letter_code
_entity_poly.pdbx_strand_id
1 'polypeptide(L)'
;MRKSASLLFAFSLLAVGYLLGSTNSLSPASLWAQDDGNATNAVSQDTLDKIAAARNALQDAHDALVSEGLYKPATKGLNPIDILAGGVNAQADLEAGVGVDPGTFAALYAGLAIDEVAEQLGRDAEGRLTYKKRLIQMYPVTRIQKLYQAAGVVTEQNQF
;
A
#
# COMPACT_ATOMS: atom_id res chain seq x y z
N MET A 1 59.26 -9.76 31.00
CA MET A 1 58.44 -8.52 31.08
C MET A 1 57.78 -8.11 29.75
N ARG A 2 58.25 -8.51 28.55
CA ARG A 2 57.63 -8.11 27.26
C ARG A 2 56.27 -8.76 26.94
N LYS A 3 56.00 -9.99 27.42
CA LYS A 3 54.74 -10.72 27.12
C LYS A 3 53.53 -10.13 27.86
N SER A 4 53.72 -9.60 29.06
CA SER A 4 52.67 -8.98 29.88
C SER A 4 52.17 -7.66 29.27
N ALA A 5 53.08 -6.89 28.66
CA ALA A 5 52.73 -5.65 27.95
C ALA A 5 51.87 -5.91 26.70
N SER A 6 52.14 -6.97 25.95
CA SER A 6 51.31 -7.36 24.79
C SER A 6 49.91 -7.85 25.19
N LEU A 7 49.78 -8.57 26.31
CA LEU A 7 48.49 -9.03 26.82
C LEU A 7 47.62 -7.87 27.32
N LEU A 8 48.22 -6.91 28.03
CA LEU A 8 47.52 -5.69 28.47
C LEU A 8 47.06 -4.84 27.28
N PHE A 9 47.88 -4.73 26.23
CA PHE A 9 47.54 -3.98 25.02
C PHE A 9 46.41 -4.65 24.21
N ALA A 10 46.40 -5.98 24.15
CA ALA A 10 45.32 -6.73 23.51
C ALA A 10 43.99 -6.56 24.25
N PHE A 11 44.00 -6.59 25.59
CA PHE A 11 42.81 -6.35 26.40
C PHE A 11 42.30 -4.90 26.27
N SER A 12 43.19 -3.91 26.19
CA SER A 12 42.77 -2.52 25.98
C SER A 12 42.12 -2.32 24.61
N LEU A 13 42.65 -2.94 23.55
CA LEU A 13 42.05 -2.87 22.22
C LEU A 13 40.66 -3.53 22.17
N LEU A 14 40.50 -4.66 22.86
CA LEU A 14 39.23 -5.37 22.92
C LEU A 14 38.18 -4.58 23.73
N ALA A 15 38.58 -3.97 24.84
CA ALA A 15 37.70 -3.12 25.63
C ALA A 15 37.26 -1.85 24.87
N VAL A 16 38.19 -1.20 24.16
CA VAL A 16 37.88 -0.01 23.33
C VAL A 16 36.97 -0.39 22.16
N GLY A 17 37.22 -1.53 21.50
CA GLY A 17 36.36 -2.05 20.45
C GLY A 17 34.95 -2.43 20.95
N TYR A 18 34.85 -3.05 22.12
CA TYR A 18 33.56 -3.36 22.74
C TYR A 18 32.78 -2.11 23.12
N LEU A 19 33.45 -1.09 23.68
CA LEU A 19 32.80 0.18 24.01
C LEU A 19 32.33 0.92 22.74
N LEU A 20 33.17 1.03 21.72
CA LEU A 20 32.82 1.65 20.42
C LEU A 20 31.71 0.88 19.68
N GLY A 21 31.66 -0.44 19.80
CA GLY A 21 30.58 -1.27 19.25
C GLY A 21 29.28 -1.14 20.03
N SER A 22 29.34 -1.07 21.36
CA SER A 22 28.16 -0.96 22.21
C SER A 22 27.43 0.38 22.07
N THR A 23 28.12 1.45 21.70
CA THR A 23 27.52 2.77 21.46
C THR A 23 26.95 2.94 20.05
N ASN A 24 27.01 1.90 19.19
CA ASN A 24 26.59 1.95 17.79
C ASN A 24 27.21 3.14 17.00
N SER A 25 28.30 3.73 17.47
CA SER A 25 28.88 4.96 16.87
C SER A 25 29.52 4.71 15.50
N LEU A 26 29.78 3.46 15.16
CA LEU A 26 30.31 3.01 13.87
C LEU A 26 29.31 2.14 13.09
N SER A 27 28.05 2.11 13.52
CA SER A 27 27.02 1.42 12.76
C SER A 27 26.89 2.11 11.40
N PRO A 28 27.00 1.37 10.28
CA PRO A 28 26.76 1.95 8.98
C PRO A 28 25.37 2.59 9.02
N ALA A 29 25.28 3.85 8.56
CA ALA A 29 23.99 4.49 8.39
C ALA A 29 23.11 3.53 7.61
N SER A 30 22.00 3.11 8.20
CA SER A 30 20.97 2.39 7.46
C SER A 30 20.54 3.32 6.33
N LEU A 31 20.91 2.95 5.10
CA LEU A 31 20.39 3.61 3.90
C LEU A 31 18.95 3.14 3.73
N TRP A 32 18.07 3.70 4.55
CA TRP A 32 16.63 3.64 4.32
C TRP A 32 16.35 4.62 3.19
N ALA A 33 16.03 4.10 2.01
CA ALA A 33 15.71 4.95 0.87
C ALA A 33 14.49 5.83 1.17
N GLN A 34 13.56 5.38 2.00
CA GLN A 34 12.34 6.10 2.39
C GLN A 34 11.78 5.50 3.71
N ASP A 35 12.35 5.84 4.88
CA ASP A 35 11.69 5.48 6.14
C ASP A 35 11.73 6.63 7.17
N ASP A 36 10.63 7.38 7.18
CA ASP A 36 9.74 7.69 8.31
C ASP A 36 10.33 8.17 9.64
N GLY A 37 10.55 9.48 9.69
CA GLY A 37 10.23 10.27 10.89
C GLY A 37 9.48 11.55 10.58
N ASN A 38 9.37 11.93 9.30
CA ASN A 38 8.88 13.25 8.93
C ASN A 38 8.52 13.42 7.45
N ALA A 39 7.97 12.39 6.80
CA ALA A 39 7.51 12.52 5.41
C ALA A 39 6.46 13.63 5.23
N THR A 40 5.76 14.01 6.31
CA THR A 40 4.85 15.16 6.34
C THR A 40 5.55 16.52 6.35
N ASN A 41 6.80 16.66 6.83
CA ASN A 41 7.51 17.95 6.80
C ASN A 41 8.36 18.15 5.54
N ALA A 42 8.43 17.16 4.64
CA ALA A 42 9.13 17.29 3.36
C ALA A 42 8.21 17.87 2.25
N VAL A 43 6.90 17.84 2.45
CA VAL A 43 5.90 18.32 1.49
C VAL A 43 5.51 19.74 1.82
N SER A 44 5.53 20.64 0.82
CA SER A 44 5.12 22.03 1.04
C SER A 44 3.64 22.13 1.37
N GLN A 45 3.25 23.16 2.14
CA GLN A 45 1.84 23.39 2.45
C GLN A 45 0.98 23.52 1.18
N ASP A 46 1.47 24.20 0.15
CA ASP A 46 0.80 24.29 -1.16
C ASP A 46 0.54 22.91 -1.79
N THR A 47 1.48 21.97 -1.66
CA THR A 47 1.29 20.61 -2.16
C THR A 47 0.28 19.83 -1.31
N LEU A 48 0.29 20.01 0.01
CA LEU A 48 -0.74 19.42 0.90
C LEU A 48 -2.14 19.95 0.55
N ASP A 49 -2.27 21.25 0.29
CA ASP A 49 -3.53 21.89 -0.11
C ASP A 49 -4.04 21.31 -1.44
N LYS A 50 -3.14 21.09 -2.41
CA LYS A 50 -3.47 20.42 -3.69
C LYS A 50 -3.90 18.97 -3.51
N ILE A 51 -3.24 18.22 -2.63
CA ILE A 51 -3.62 16.84 -2.30
C ILE A 51 -5.01 16.81 -1.66
N ALA A 52 -5.29 17.74 -0.73
CA ALA A 52 -6.60 17.87 -0.10
C ALA A 52 -7.69 18.23 -1.12
N ALA A 53 -7.42 19.19 -2.01
CA ALA A 53 -8.34 19.55 -3.09
C ALA A 53 -8.62 18.36 -4.03
N ALA A 54 -7.59 17.61 -4.41
CA ALA A 54 -7.74 16.41 -5.24
C ALA A 54 -8.56 15.32 -4.54
N ARG A 55 -8.32 15.09 -3.24
CA ARG A 55 -9.11 14.15 -2.43
C ARG A 55 -10.57 14.55 -2.38
N ASN A 56 -10.87 15.83 -2.17
CA ASN A 56 -12.24 16.32 -2.13
C ASN A 56 -12.94 16.15 -3.48
N ALA A 57 -12.26 16.48 -4.59
CA ALA A 57 -12.82 16.27 -5.92
C ALA A 57 -13.11 14.78 -6.22
N LEU A 58 -12.23 13.87 -5.76
CA LEU A 58 -12.48 12.42 -5.85
C LEU A 58 -13.65 11.98 -4.97
N GLN A 59 -13.83 12.58 -3.79
CA GLN A 59 -14.98 12.30 -2.93
C GLN A 59 -16.29 12.77 -3.58
N ASP A 60 -16.31 13.97 -4.17
CA ASP A 60 -17.50 14.48 -4.86
C ASP A 60 -17.88 13.59 -6.05
N ALA A 61 -16.89 13.16 -6.85
CA ALA A 61 -17.11 12.23 -7.95
C ALA A 61 -17.57 10.85 -7.46
N HIS A 62 -16.98 10.34 -6.37
CA HIS A 62 -17.42 9.11 -5.72
C HIS A 62 -18.90 9.18 -5.32
N ASP A 63 -19.30 10.24 -4.63
CA ASP A 63 -20.67 10.39 -4.14
C ASP A 63 -21.68 10.51 -5.29
N ALA A 64 -21.31 11.23 -6.36
CA ALA A 64 -22.08 11.28 -7.60
C ALA A 64 -22.27 9.88 -8.20
N LEU A 65 -21.18 9.11 -8.40
CA LEU A 65 -21.24 7.77 -8.97
C LEU A 65 -22.04 6.79 -8.10
N VAL A 66 -21.95 6.90 -6.77
CA VAL A 66 -22.79 6.11 -5.84
C VAL A 66 -24.26 6.49 -6.01
N SER A 67 -24.57 7.78 -6.09
CA SER A 67 -25.94 8.28 -6.26
C SER A 67 -26.57 7.85 -7.59
N GLU A 68 -25.76 7.74 -8.65
CA GLU A 68 -26.16 7.24 -9.97
C GLU A 68 -26.22 5.71 -10.04
N GLY A 69 -25.81 5.01 -8.98
CA GLY A 69 -25.77 3.55 -8.90
C GLY A 69 -24.66 2.90 -9.74
N LEU A 70 -23.70 3.71 -10.21
CA LEU A 70 -22.56 3.28 -11.01
C LEU A 70 -21.38 2.79 -10.16
N TYR A 71 -21.35 3.15 -8.87
CA TYR A 71 -20.28 2.76 -7.94
C TYR A 71 -20.82 1.99 -6.74
N LYS A 72 -20.27 0.79 -6.49
CA LYS A 72 -20.55 -0.02 -5.30
C LYS A 72 -19.24 -0.60 -4.77
N PRO A 73 -18.57 0.09 -3.82
CA PRO A 73 -17.26 -0.32 -3.33
C PRO A 73 -17.38 -1.56 -2.44
N ALA A 74 -16.32 -2.38 -2.43
CA ALA A 74 -16.18 -3.49 -1.47
C ALA A 74 -15.33 -3.11 -0.25
N THR A 75 -14.75 -1.91 -0.25
CA THR A 75 -13.79 -1.43 0.74
C THR A 75 -14.14 -0.04 1.23
N LYS A 76 -13.67 0.30 2.43
CA LYS A 76 -13.71 1.62 3.04
C LYS A 76 -12.68 2.51 2.35
N GLY A 77 -13.03 3.78 2.15
CA GLY A 77 -12.18 4.77 1.50
C GLY A 77 -12.38 4.87 -0.01
N LEU A 78 -11.62 5.78 -0.62
CA LEU A 78 -11.70 6.06 -2.06
C LEU A 78 -10.76 5.13 -2.83
N ASN A 79 -11.25 4.57 -3.94
CA ASN A 79 -10.41 3.96 -4.96
C ASN A 79 -10.31 4.92 -6.16
N PRO A 80 -9.24 5.74 -6.27
CA PRO A 80 -9.16 6.77 -7.30
C PRO A 80 -9.26 6.21 -8.72
N ILE A 81 -8.71 5.01 -8.93
CA ILE A 81 -8.66 4.39 -10.25
C ILE A 81 -10.07 3.97 -10.71
N ASP A 82 -10.86 3.37 -9.81
CA ASP A 82 -12.25 3.03 -10.14
C ASP A 82 -13.14 4.27 -10.29
N ILE A 83 -12.93 5.30 -9.46
CA ILE A 83 -13.68 6.57 -9.55
C ILE A 83 -13.40 7.25 -10.89
N LEU A 84 -12.13 7.39 -11.27
CA LEU A 84 -11.73 8.02 -12.53
C LEU A 84 -12.18 7.19 -13.75
N ALA A 85 -12.30 5.87 -13.62
CA ALA A 85 -12.80 5.00 -14.68
C ALA A 85 -14.33 5.06 -14.88
N GLY A 86 -15.06 5.88 -14.11
CA GLY A 86 -16.51 6.01 -14.20
C GLY A 86 -17.29 5.05 -13.31
N GLY A 87 -16.62 4.42 -12.34
CA GLY A 87 -17.22 3.57 -11.34
C GLY A 87 -17.11 2.07 -11.62
N VAL A 88 -17.02 1.29 -10.54
CA VAL A 88 -16.94 -0.17 -10.51
C VAL A 88 -17.87 -0.69 -9.43
N ASN A 89 -18.49 -1.85 -9.70
CA ASN A 89 -19.29 -2.58 -8.72
C ASN A 89 -18.49 -3.77 -8.17
N ALA A 90 -17.53 -3.47 -7.31
CA ALA A 90 -16.62 -4.45 -6.74
C ALA A 90 -17.35 -5.51 -5.91
N GLN A 91 -18.48 -5.15 -5.27
CA GLN A 91 -19.31 -6.13 -4.56
C GLN A 91 -19.88 -7.18 -5.51
N ALA A 92 -20.48 -6.76 -6.63
CA ALA A 92 -21.01 -7.71 -7.61
C ALA A 92 -19.92 -8.58 -8.23
N ASP A 93 -18.74 -8.00 -8.49
CA ASP A 93 -17.60 -8.76 -9.01
C ASP A 93 -17.09 -9.83 -8.00
N LEU A 94 -17.05 -9.51 -6.71
CA LEU A 94 -16.77 -10.47 -5.64
C LEU A 94 -17.83 -11.58 -5.55
N GLU A 95 -19.10 -11.21 -5.63
CA GLU A 95 -20.22 -12.16 -5.62
C GLU A 95 -20.19 -13.09 -6.84
N ALA A 96 -19.86 -12.56 -8.01
CA ALA A 96 -19.69 -13.34 -9.23
C ALA A 96 -18.38 -14.15 -9.25
N GLY A 97 -17.41 -13.84 -8.39
CA GLY A 97 -16.09 -14.49 -8.37
C GLY A 97 -15.20 -14.07 -9.54
N VAL A 98 -15.44 -12.89 -10.12
CA VAL A 98 -14.67 -12.34 -11.26
C VAL A 98 -13.31 -11.79 -10.80
N GLY A 99 -13.19 -11.47 -9.51
CA GLY A 99 -12.03 -10.83 -8.91
C GLY A 99 -12.31 -9.37 -8.58
N VAL A 100 -11.26 -8.61 -8.30
CA VAL A 100 -11.31 -7.17 -8.01
C VAL A 100 -10.12 -6.43 -8.64
N ASP A 101 -10.15 -5.11 -8.74
CA ASP A 101 -8.98 -4.35 -9.19
C ASP A 101 -7.85 -4.40 -8.13
N PRO A 102 -6.61 -4.02 -8.50
CA PRO A 102 -5.47 -4.05 -7.57
C PRO A 102 -5.65 -3.19 -6.32
N GLY A 103 -6.31 -2.03 -6.44
CA GLY A 103 -6.55 -1.11 -5.33
C GLY A 103 -7.53 -1.72 -4.32
N THR A 104 -8.66 -2.24 -4.80
CA THR A 104 -9.62 -2.97 -3.97
C THR A 104 -8.97 -4.21 -3.35
N PHE A 105 -8.19 -4.98 -4.11
CA PHE A 105 -7.51 -6.17 -3.58
C PHE A 105 -6.60 -5.82 -2.39
N ALA A 106 -5.75 -4.79 -2.54
CA ALA A 106 -4.86 -4.34 -1.48
C ALA A 106 -5.63 -3.86 -0.24
N ALA A 107 -6.71 -3.10 -0.45
CA ALA A 107 -7.55 -2.61 0.64
C ALA A 107 -8.27 -3.75 1.40
N LEU A 108 -8.81 -4.75 0.69
CA LEU A 108 -9.39 -5.93 1.35
C LEU A 108 -8.32 -6.71 2.12
N TYR A 109 -7.11 -6.85 1.57
CA TYR A 109 -6.00 -7.51 2.23
C TYR A 109 -5.54 -6.77 3.50
N ALA A 110 -5.63 -5.44 3.50
CA ALA A 110 -5.34 -4.56 4.63
C ALA A 110 -6.46 -4.50 5.68
N GLY A 111 -7.56 -5.24 5.50
CA GLY A 111 -8.69 -5.23 6.43
C GLY A 111 -9.61 -4.01 6.31
N LEU A 112 -9.52 -3.27 5.21
CA LEU A 112 -10.37 -2.12 4.92
C LEU A 112 -11.66 -2.53 4.20
N ALA A 113 -12.17 -3.74 4.42
CA ALA A 113 -13.46 -4.14 3.86
C ALA A 113 -14.61 -3.34 4.48
N ILE A 114 -15.67 -3.07 3.70
CA ILE A 114 -16.95 -2.63 4.28
C ILE A 114 -17.55 -3.78 5.10
N ASP A 115 -18.45 -3.44 6.02
CA ASP A 115 -18.91 -4.39 7.04
C ASP A 115 -19.59 -5.62 6.41
N GLU A 116 -20.40 -5.42 5.36
CA GLU A 116 -21.09 -6.50 4.64
C GLU A 116 -20.13 -7.46 3.94
N VAL A 117 -19.01 -6.94 3.45
CA VAL A 117 -17.96 -7.75 2.80
C VAL A 117 -17.09 -8.43 3.85
N ALA A 118 -16.77 -7.73 4.94
CA ALA A 118 -15.93 -8.21 6.03
C ALA A 118 -16.49 -9.49 6.68
N GLU A 119 -17.80 -9.57 6.87
CA GLU A 119 -18.47 -10.76 7.43
C GLU A 119 -18.24 -12.05 6.63
N GLN A 120 -17.99 -11.90 5.32
CA GLN A 120 -17.84 -13.00 4.38
C GLN A 120 -16.38 -13.20 3.95
N LEU A 121 -15.47 -12.35 4.43
CA LEU A 121 -14.05 -12.49 4.19
C LEU A 121 -13.44 -13.53 5.13
N GLY A 122 -12.49 -14.27 4.59
CA GLY A 122 -11.71 -15.24 5.35
C GLY A 122 -10.35 -15.47 4.72
N ARG A 123 -9.64 -16.46 5.24
CA ARG A 123 -8.39 -16.95 4.66
C ARG A 123 -8.44 -18.46 4.51
N ASP A 124 -7.78 -18.97 3.49
CA ASP A 124 -7.61 -20.42 3.31
C ASP A 124 -6.41 -20.96 4.11
N ALA A 125 -6.10 -22.25 3.92
CA ALA A 125 -5.01 -22.93 4.62
C ALA A 125 -3.62 -22.33 4.27
N GLU A 126 -3.50 -21.71 3.10
CA GLU A 126 -2.28 -21.04 2.63
C GLU A 126 -2.24 -19.54 3.03
N GLY A 127 -3.23 -19.06 3.77
CA GLY A 127 -3.32 -17.67 4.23
C GLY A 127 -3.78 -16.69 3.15
N ARG A 128 -4.27 -17.16 2.01
CA ARG A 128 -4.74 -16.33 0.89
C ARG A 128 -6.13 -15.80 1.18
N LEU A 129 -6.43 -14.59 0.67
CA LEU A 129 -7.68 -13.91 0.92
C LEU A 129 -8.84 -14.61 0.19
N THR A 130 -9.92 -14.88 0.91
CA THR A 130 -11.12 -15.53 0.36
C THR A 130 -12.38 -14.72 0.66
N TYR A 131 -13.37 -14.80 -0.24
CA TYR A 131 -14.70 -14.26 -0.07
C TYR A 131 -15.71 -15.39 -0.25
N LYS A 132 -16.55 -15.66 0.77
CA LYS A 132 -17.46 -16.82 0.78
C LYS A 132 -16.76 -18.14 0.43
N LYS A 133 -15.57 -18.36 1.00
CA LYS A 133 -14.68 -19.53 0.77
C LYS A 133 -14.12 -19.66 -0.65
N ARG A 134 -14.30 -18.66 -1.52
CA ARG A 134 -13.66 -18.60 -2.84
C ARG A 134 -12.44 -17.71 -2.80
N LEU A 135 -11.35 -18.11 -3.45
CA LEU A 135 -10.15 -17.30 -3.56
C LEU A 135 -10.45 -15.99 -4.28
N ILE A 136 -10.10 -14.86 -3.67
CA ILE A 136 -10.18 -13.56 -4.33
C ILE A 136 -8.94 -13.43 -5.23
N GLN A 137 -9.16 -13.05 -6.48
CA GLN A 137 -8.11 -12.79 -7.45
C GLN A 137 -8.22 -11.35 -7.94
N MET A 138 -7.13 -10.83 -8.50
CA MET A 138 -7.21 -9.58 -9.24
C MET A 138 -7.89 -9.81 -10.60
N TYR A 139 -8.47 -8.75 -11.17
CA TYR A 139 -8.99 -8.76 -12.52
C TYR A 139 -7.94 -9.24 -13.53
N PRO A 140 -8.36 -9.86 -14.65
CA PRO A 140 -7.45 -10.18 -15.73
C PRO A 140 -6.80 -8.90 -16.27
N VAL A 141 -5.54 -9.02 -16.71
CA VAL A 141 -4.72 -7.89 -17.19
C VAL A 141 -5.45 -7.02 -18.22
N THR A 142 -6.20 -7.64 -19.14
CA THR A 142 -6.98 -6.92 -20.16
C THR A 142 -8.08 -6.03 -19.57
N ARG A 143 -8.72 -6.45 -18.47
CA ARG A 143 -9.71 -5.61 -17.75
C ARG A 143 -9.02 -4.49 -17.00
N ILE A 144 -7.87 -4.76 -16.37
CA ILE A 144 -7.07 -3.73 -15.70
C ILE A 144 -6.64 -2.65 -16.70
N GLN A 145 -6.12 -3.04 -17.87
CA GLN A 145 -5.73 -2.09 -18.92
C GLN A 145 -6.89 -1.19 -19.36
N LYS A 146 -8.08 -1.77 -19.59
CA LYS A 146 -9.28 -0.99 -19.93
C LYS A 146 -9.67 0.00 -18.85
N LEU A 147 -9.53 -0.39 -17.58
CA LEU A 147 -9.86 0.44 -16.43
C LEU A 147 -8.89 1.63 -16.34
N TYR A 148 -7.59 1.41 -16.53
CA TYR A 148 -6.59 2.48 -16.57
C TYR A 148 -6.72 3.40 -17.80
N GLN A 149 -7.18 2.87 -18.94
CA GLN A 149 -7.52 3.67 -20.12
C GLN A 149 -8.75 4.54 -19.86
N ALA A 150 -9.81 3.97 -19.28
CA ALA A 150 -11.02 4.71 -18.91
C ALA A 150 -10.71 5.81 -17.89
N ALA A 151 -9.82 5.54 -16.94
CA ALA A 151 -9.34 6.53 -15.97
C ALA A 151 -8.42 7.62 -16.55
N GLY A 152 -8.10 7.55 -17.86
CA GLY A 152 -7.22 8.51 -18.54
C GLY A 152 -5.74 8.42 -18.12
N VAL A 153 -5.34 7.35 -17.42
CA VAL A 153 -3.96 7.15 -16.92
C VAL A 153 -3.05 6.60 -18.02
N VAL A 154 -3.60 5.78 -18.91
CA VAL A 154 -2.86 5.21 -20.06
C VAL A 154 -3.52 5.69 -21.35
N THR A 155 -2.80 6.49 -22.13
CA THR A 155 -3.18 6.84 -23.51
C THR A 155 -2.68 5.76 -24.48
N GLU A 156 -3.30 5.64 -25.66
CA GLU A 156 -2.99 4.61 -26.68
C GLU A 156 -1.49 4.48 -27.04
N GLN A 157 -0.67 5.50 -26.73
CA GLN A 157 0.77 5.52 -26.99
C GLN A 157 1.62 4.72 -25.99
N ASN A 158 1.04 4.20 -24.90
CA ASN A 158 1.75 3.50 -23.82
C ASN A 158 1.35 2.03 -23.66
N GLN A 159 1.05 1.33 -24.77
CA GLN A 159 0.86 -0.13 -24.74
C GLN A 159 2.22 -0.83 -24.92
N PHE A 160 2.66 -1.56 -23.88
CA PHE A 160 3.86 -2.41 -23.90
C PHE A 160 3.57 -3.76 -24.56
#